data_AF-A0A940AA12-F1
#
_entry.id   AF-A0A940AA12-F1
#
_cell.length_a   1.000
_cell.length_b   1.000
_cell.length_c   1.000
_cell.angle_alpha   90.00
_cell.angle_beta   90.00
_cell.angle_gamma   90.00
#
_symmetry.space_group_name_H-M   'P 1'
#
loop_
_entity.id
_entity.type
_entity.pdbx_description
1 polymer ?
#
loop_
_entity_poly.entity_id
_entity_poly.type
_entity_poly.pdbx_seq_one_letter_code
_entity_poly.pdbx_strand_id
1 'polypeptide(L)'
;THFASMSARKQLTDALLEAVPASRQIQLRTPAFKMSMYNLALKDTITAKTAHDGSIVSRLAGHNDCFGADKNDEGTFADETARNFWKADTRYAIMGGETCKVSDYCLCPQTLKDLEDYHWTYLHDGYNMEVLSRWKTDGCFSEIQSKLGYRLVLSDVHYEAIEAGKPCKVTIRLENKGYAAPMNPREAWLVWITPDGKVEKSFLGADARTWQPGYNAVVSYFTPSTDKGTLYLELPDPLLSENPDYSMALANKNVFDAKTGYNKLFEVK
;
A
#
# COMPACT_ATOMS: atom_id res chain seq x y z
N THR A 1 -12.23 20.27 16.98
CA THR A 1 -13.52 20.83 16.53
C THR A 1 -14.62 19.81 16.73
N HIS A 2 -15.52 20.03 17.69
CA HIS A 2 -16.70 19.14 17.86
C HIS A 2 -17.73 19.50 16.79
N PHE A 3 -17.60 18.92 15.60
CA PHE A 3 -18.72 18.93 14.66
C PHE A 3 -19.88 18.20 15.32
N ALA A 4 -21.02 18.87 15.54
CA ALA A 4 -22.12 18.27 16.29
C ALA A 4 -22.97 17.33 15.40
N SER A 5 -23.14 17.62 14.11
CA SER A 5 -24.01 16.86 13.20
C SER A 5 -23.27 16.03 12.15
N MET A 6 -23.93 15.00 11.61
CA MET A 6 -23.42 14.26 10.44
C MET A 6 -23.33 15.14 9.19
N SER A 7 -24.28 16.07 9.01
CA SER A 7 -24.26 17.01 7.88
C SER A 7 -22.99 17.86 7.85
N ALA A 8 -22.60 18.43 9.00
CA ALA A 8 -21.38 19.24 9.09
C ALA A 8 -20.10 18.42 8.82
N ARG A 9 -20.05 17.16 9.29
CA ARG A 9 -18.93 16.25 8.98
C ARG A 9 -18.86 15.91 7.50
N LYS A 10 -20.00 15.67 6.86
CA LYS A 10 -20.06 15.41 5.41
C LYS A 10 -19.57 16.61 4.62
N GLN A 11 -20.04 17.81 4.96
CA GLN A 11 -19.62 19.04 4.30
C GLN A 11 -18.10 19.25 4.38
N LEU A 12 -17.50 19.01 5.55
CA LEU A 12 -16.04 19.05 5.69
C LEU A 12 -15.36 17.96 4.85
N THR A 13 -15.87 16.73 4.89
CA THR A 13 -15.29 15.60 4.15
C THR A 13 -15.32 15.86 2.64
N ASP A 14 -16.44 16.38 2.11
CA ASP A 14 -16.58 16.75 0.71
C ASP A 14 -15.60 17.86 0.33
N ALA A 15 -15.45 18.89 1.17
CA ALA A 15 -14.49 19.98 0.94
C ALA A 15 -13.03 19.48 0.92
N LEU A 16 -12.68 18.52 1.80
CA LEU A 16 -11.36 17.89 1.79
C LEU A 16 -11.14 17.05 0.53
N LEU A 17 -12.16 16.29 0.09
CA LEU A 17 -12.10 15.50 -1.14
C LEU A 17 -11.97 16.37 -2.40
N GLU A 18 -12.55 17.56 -2.40
CA GLU A 18 -12.40 18.56 -3.46
C GLU A 18 -11.01 19.20 -3.47
N ALA A 19 -10.44 19.45 -2.28
CA ALA A 19 -9.15 20.12 -2.13
C ALA A 19 -7.93 19.25 -2.51
N VAL A 20 -8.06 17.91 -2.50
CA VAL A 20 -6.97 16.98 -2.82
C VAL A 20 -7.21 16.24 -4.15
N PRO A 21 -6.14 15.83 -4.87
CA PRO A 21 -6.28 15.07 -6.12
C PRO A 21 -7.17 13.82 -5.98
N ALA A 22 -7.85 13.42 -7.06
CA ALA A 22 -8.69 12.22 -7.09
C ALA A 22 -7.95 10.93 -6.71
N SER A 23 -6.61 10.93 -6.84
CA SER A 23 -5.71 9.84 -6.44
C SER A 23 -5.34 9.85 -4.96
N ARG A 24 -5.98 10.69 -4.13
CA ARG A 24 -5.79 10.76 -2.67
C ARG A 24 -7.09 10.42 -1.95
N GLN A 25 -6.92 9.77 -0.81
CA GLN A 25 -8.00 9.33 0.08
C GLN A 25 -8.05 10.22 1.33
N ILE A 26 -9.24 10.34 1.91
CA ILE A 26 -9.50 11.02 3.18
C ILE A 26 -9.90 9.99 4.23
N GLN A 27 -9.26 10.00 5.39
CA GLN A 27 -9.51 9.04 6.46
C GLN A 27 -10.64 9.50 7.39
N LEU A 28 -11.48 8.55 7.79
CA LEU A 28 -12.59 8.73 8.71
C LEU A 28 -12.41 7.83 9.93
N ARG A 29 -12.77 8.34 11.11
CA ARG A 29 -12.60 7.62 12.39
C ARG A 29 -13.38 6.31 12.45
N THR A 30 -14.62 6.29 11.94
CA THR A 30 -15.53 5.14 12.13
C THR A 30 -16.19 4.70 10.83
N PRO A 31 -16.50 3.40 10.67
CA PRO A 31 -17.37 2.89 9.61
C PRO A 31 -18.71 3.64 9.55
N ALA A 32 -19.28 3.94 10.72
CA ALA A 32 -20.56 4.64 10.84
C ALA A 32 -20.53 6.02 10.16
N PHE A 33 -19.43 6.77 10.30
CA PHE A 33 -19.29 8.06 9.61
C PHE A 33 -19.28 7.88 8.09
N LYS A 34 -18.51 6.92 7.55
CA LYS A 34 -18.50 6.65 6.11
C LYS A 34 -19.90 6.28 5.60
N MET A 35 -20.54 5.34 6.29
CA MET A 35 -21.85 4.81 5.87
C MET A 35 -22.95 5.87 5.95
N SER A 36 -23.07 6.59 7.06
CA SER A 36 -24.11 7.61 7.25
C SER A 36 -23.93 8.82 6.36
N MET A 37 -22.69 9.27 6.10
CA MET A 37 -22.45 10.44 5.25
C MET A 37 -22.78 10.19 3.78
N TYR A 38 -22.65 8.94 3.30
CA TYR A 38 -22.82 8.60 1.88
C TYR A 38 -23.91 7.56 1.62
N ASN A 39 -24.79 7.33 2.59
CA ASN A 39 -25.93 6.40 2.51
C ASN A 39 -25.53 4.98 2.06
N LEU A 40 -24.42 4.47 2.60
CA LEU A 40 -23.91 3.13 2.26
C LEU A 40 -24.50 2.08 3.19
N ALA A 41 -24.84 0.92 2.63
CA ALA A 41 -25.11 -0.30 3.37
C ALA A 41 -23.82 -1.09 3.62
N LEU A 42 -23.88 -2.07 4.54
CA LEU A 42 -22.73 -2.94 4.87
C LEU A 42 -22.16 -3.72 3.67
N LYS A 43 -22.95 -3.90 2.60
CA LYS A 43 -22.52 -4.56 1.37
C LYS A 43 -21.79 -3.64 0.38
N ASP A 44 -21.89 -2.32 0.57
CA ASP A 44 -21.38 -1.31 -0.36
C ASP A 44 -19.90 -1.01 -0.06
N THR A 45 -19.12 -2.07 0.10
CA THR A 45 -17.67 -2.01 0.36
C THR A 45 -16.91 -1.80 -0.95
N ILE A 46 -15.67 -1.32 -0.84
CA ILE A 46 -14.77 -1.17 -1.97
C ILE A 46 -14.43 -2.56 -2.55
N THR A 47 -14.45 -2.67 -3.88
CA THR A 47 -14.10 -3.88 -4.61
C THR A 47 -12.89 -3.61 -5.51
N ALA A 48 -12.24 -4.65 -6.05
CA ALA A 48 -11.16 -4.46 -7.03
C ALA A 48 -11.58 -3.60 -8.23
N LYS A 49 -12.85 -3.66 -8.64
CA LYS A 49 -13.40 -2.86 -9.76
C LYS A 49 -13.55 -1.38 -9.40
N THR A 50 -13.93 -1.09 -8.15
CA THR A 50 -14.22 0.28 -7.69
C THR A 50 -13.05 0.93 -6.96
N ALA A 51 -12.03 0.16 -6.55
CA ALA A 51 -10.90 0.61 -5.74
C ALA A 51 -10.17 1.85 -6.27
N HIS A 52 -10.17 2.05 -7.59
CA HIS A 52 -9.39 3.11 -8.24
C HIS A 52 -10.20 3.90 -9.27
N ASP A 53 -11.54 3.89 -9.16
CA ASP A 53 -12.45 4.54 -10.11
C ASP A 53 -12.64 6.05 -9.86
N GLY A 54 -12.05 6.58 -8.79
CA GLY A 54 -12.17 8.00 -8.41
C GLY A 54 -13.51 8.36 -7.76
N SER A 55 -14.40 7.40 -7.52
CA SER A 55 -15.63 7.60 -6.77
C SER A 55 -15.36 8.07 -5.35
N ILE A 56 -16.33 8.75 -4.75
CA ILE A 56 -16.19 9.19 -3.36
C ILE A 56 -15.94 7.97 -2.44
N VAL A 57 -16.62 6.85 -2.66
CA VAL A 57 -16.48 5.65 -1.81
C VAL A 57 -15.05 5.09 -1.84
N SER A 58 -14.40 5.07 -2.99
CA SER A 58 -13.00 4.60 -3.13
C SER A 58 -11.96 5.60 -2.61
N ARG A 59 -12.39 6.83 -2.34
CA ARG A 59 -11.57 7.90 -1.75
C ARG A 59 -11.76 8.09 -0.24
N LEU A 60 -12.58 7.25 0.41
CA LEU A 60 -12.79 7.29 1.86
C LEU A 60 -12.12 6.11 2.54
N ALA A 61 -11.18 6.44 3.42
CA ALA A 61 -10.28 5.53 4.13
C ALA A 61 -10.59 5.48 5.65
N GLY A 62 -9.92 4.59 6.37
CA GLY A 62 -10.12 4.37 7.80
C GLY A 62 -8.98 4.90 8.65
N HIS A 63 -9.32 5.52 9.78
CA HIS A 63 -8.39 5.84 10.85
C HIS A 63 -8.94 5.29 12.18
N ASN A 64 -8.25 4.33 12.79
CA ASN A 64 -8.62 3.74 14.06
C ASN A 64 -7.89 4.46 15.21
N ASP A 65 -8.62 5.36 15.86
CA ASP A 65 -8.22 6.01 17.10
C ASP A 65 -8.50 5.04 18.24
N CYS A 66 -7.44 4.62 18.97
CA CYS A 66 -7.44 3.61 20.03
C CYS A 66 -7.45 2.13 19.59
N PHE A 67 -6.70 1.78 18.54
CA PHE A 67 -6.49 0.38 18.13
C PHE A 67 -6.05 -0.51 19.29
N GLY A 68 -6.80 -1.61 19.52
CA GLY A 68 -6.49 -2.61 20.54
C GLY A 68 -6.67 -2.11 21.97
N ALA A 69 -7.44 -1.05 22.19
CA ALA A 69 -7.69 -0.51 23.53
C ALA A 69 -8.73 -1.32 24.31
N ASP A 70 -9.74 -1.87 23.63
CA ASP A 70 -10.79 -2.73 24.20
C ASP A 70 -11.59 -3.43 23.07
N LYS A 71 -12.79 -3.94 23.39
CA LYS A 71 -13.65 -4.63 22.40
C LYS A 71 -14.06 -3.74 21.23
N ASN A 72 -14.16 -2.42 21.40
CA ASN A 72 -14.67 -1.51 20.38
C ASN A 72 -13.68 -0.43 19.93
N ASP A 73 -12.42 -0.53 20.39
CA ASP A 73 -11.37 0.45 20.17
C ASP A 73 -11.84 1.87 20.57
N GLU A 74 -12.32 1.99 21.81
CA GLU A 74 -12.84 3.24 22.41
C GLU A 74 -13.86 3.96 21.48
N GLY A 75 -14.77 3.14 20.92
CA GLY A 75 -15.90 3.57 20.10
C GLY A 75 -15.62 3.73 18.60
N THR A 76 -14.49 3.24 18.09
CA THR A 76 -14.27 3.13 16.63
C THR A 76 -15.26 2.16 15.98
N PHE A 77 -15.54 1.02 16.62
CA PHE A 77 -16.43 -0.02 16.11
C PHE A 77 -17.72 -0.15 16.93
N ALA A 78 -18.88 0.06 16.32
CA ALA A 78 -20.15 -0.16 17.04
C ALA A 78 -20.40 -1.65 17.36
N ASP A 79 -20.05 -2.53 16.42
CA ASP A 79 -20.25 -3.98 16.50
C ASP A 79 -19.35 -4.74 15.50
N GLU A 80 -19.54 -6.06 15.42
CA GLU A 80 -18.79 -6.94 14.51
C GLU A 80 -19.09 -6.68 13.03
N THR A 81 -20.28 -6.17 12.69
CA THR A 81 -20.62 -5.87 11.30
C THR A 81 -19.84 -4.66 10.80
N ALA A 82 -19.65 -3.64 11.66
CA ALA A 82 -18.77 -2.51 11.39
C ALA A 82 -17.30 -2.94 11.22
N ARG A 83 -16.85 -3.92 12.01
CA ARG A 83 -15.51 -4.53 11.87
C ARG A 83 -15.34 -5.18 10.49
N ASN A 84 -16.29 -6.01 10.08
CA ASN A 84 -16.25 -6.69 8.79
C ASN A 84 -16.30 -5.74 7.59
N PHE A 85 -17.08 -4.66 7.68
CA PHE A 85 -17.11 -3.61 6.66
C PHE A 85 -15.73 -2.98 6.46
N TRP A 86 -15.03 -2.62 7.55
CA TRP A 86 -13.66 -2.10 7.48
C TRP A 86 -12.65 -3.13 6.99
N LYS A 87 -12.70 -4.40 7.42
CA LYS A 87 -11.81 -5.44 6.88
C LYS A 87 -11.94 -5.58 5.36
N ALA A 88 -13.15 -5.44 4.82
CA ALA A 88 -13.39 -5.47 3.38
C ALA A 88 -12.86 -4.21 2.67
N ASP A 89 -13.17 -3.03 3.18
CA ASP A 89 -12.77 -1.75 2.58
C ASP A 89 -11.25 -1.53 2.58
N THR A 90 -10.60 -1.84 3.69
CA THR A 90 -9.18 -1.57 3.93
C THR A 90 -8.25 -2.40 3.06
N ARG A 91 -8.76 -3.46 2.42
CA ARG A 91 -8.05 -4.14 1.32
C ARG A 91 -7.64 -3.17 0.20
N TYR A 92 -8.40 -2.09 -0.01
CA TYR A 92 -8.19 -1.13 -1.10
C TYR A 92 -8.06 0.33 -0.62
N ALA A 93 -8.25 0.58 0.67
CA ALA A 93 -8.19 1.90 1.26
C ALA A 93 -7.20 1.93 2.42
N ILE A 94 -6.60 3.10 2.62
CA ILE A 94 -5.71 3.35 3.75
C ILE A 94 -6.42 2.99 5.06
N MET A 95 -5.71 2.24 5.88
CA MET A 95 -6.05 2.00 7.28
C MET A 95 -4.84 2.34 8.13
N GLY A 96 -5.03 3.16 9.16
CA GLY A 96 -4.00 3.41 10.14
C GLY A 96 -4.58 4.05 11.39
N GLY A 97 -3.74 4.63 12.23
CA GLY A 97 -4.17 5.29 13.46
C GLY A 97 -3.20 5.08 14.60
N GLU A 98 -3.70 5.02 15.82
CA GLU A 98 -2.90 5.00 17.05
C GLU A 98 -3.44 4.01 18.07
N THR A 99 -2.56 3.62 18.99
CA THR A 99 -2.93 2.93 20.22
C THR A 99 -3.06 3.94 21.36
N CYS A 100 -3.97 3.73 22.31
CA CYS A 100 -4.19 4.70 23.39
C CYS A 100 -4.21 4.10 24.80
N LYS A 101 -4.29 2.77 24.91
CA LYS A 101 -4.45 2.08 26.20
C LYS A 101 -3.90 0.66 26.13
N VAL A 102 -3.22 0.23 27.19
CA VAL A 102 -2.78 -1.16 27.35
C VAL A 102 -3.99 -2.03 27.70
N SER A 103 -4.17 -3.14 26.98
CA SER A 103 -5.29 -4.06 27.19
C SER A 103 -4.94 -5.47 26.70
N ASP A 104 -5.79 -6.46 26.92
CA ASP A 104 -5.60 -7.80 26.34
C ASP A 104 -5.77 -7.84 24.81
N TYR A 105 -6.39 -6.80 24.21
CA TYR A 105 -6.59 -6.70 22.76
C TYR A 105 -5.32 -6.25 22.02
N CYS A 106 -4.34 -5.66 22.71
CA CYS A 106 -3.05 -5.29 22.12
C CYS A 106 -1.93 -6.33 22.36
N LEU A 107 -2.30 -7.55 22.74
CA LEU A 107 -1.37 -8.69 22.79
C LEU A 107 -0.84 -9.04 21.39
N CYS A 108 0.43 -9.42 21.28
CA CYS A 108 1.10 -9.66 20.00
C CYS A 108 0.31 -10.56 19.01
N PRO A 109 -0.20 -11.75 19.39
CA PRO A 109 -0.94 -12.59 18.44
C PRO A 109 -2.19 -11.89 17.88
N GLN A 110 -2.93 -11.17 18.72
CA GLN A 110 -4.13 -10.45 18.32
C GLN A 110 -3.77 -9.23 17.47
N THR A 111 -2.77 -8.45 17.89
CA THR A 111 -2.27 -7.29 17.15
C THR A 111 -1.82 -7.67 15.75
N LEU A 112 -0.95 -8.67 15.60
CA LEU A 112 -0.46 -9.10 14.28
C LEU A 112 -1.61 -9.56 13.38
N LYS A 113 -2.57 -10.30 13.95
CA LYS A 113 -3.76 -10.74 13.22
C LYS A 113 -4.62 -9.56 12.76
N ASP A 114 -4.88 -8.58 13.63
CA ASP A 114 -5.70 -7.44 13.27
C ASP A 114 -5.00 -6.50 12.28
N LEU A 115 -3.68 -6.31 12.39
CA LEU A 115 -2.92 -5.55 11.39
C LEU A 115 -3.03 -6.17 10.00
N GLU A 116 -3.02 -7.51 9.91
CA GLU A 116 -3.23 -8.25 8.67
C GLU A 116 -4.68 -8.20 8.18
N ASP A 117 -5.66 -8.53 9.02
CA ASP A 117 -7.09 -8.56 8.68
C ASP A 117 -7.59 -7.20 8.16
N TYR A 118 -7.08 -6.10 8.72
CA TYR A 118 -7.46 -4.73 8.39
C TYR A 118 -6.44 -4.01 7.49
N HIS A 119 -5.49 -4.74 6.92
CA HIS A 119 -4.52 -4.24 5.94
C HIS A 119 -3.86 -2.92 6.36
N TRP A 120 -3.30 -2.88 7.57
CA TRP A 120 -2.77 -1.65 8.16
C TRP A 120 -1.60 -1.08 7.35
N THR A 121 -1.68 0.22 7.06
CA THR A 121 -0.74 0.95 6.22
C THR A 121 0.28 1.77 7.01
N TYR A 122 -0.10 2.27 8.18
CA TYR A 122 0.76 2.99 9.10
C TYR A 122 0.20 2.90 10.52
N LEU A 123 1.04 3.14 11.52
CA LEU A 123 0.65 3.21 12.91
C LEU A 123 1.45 4.33 13.58
N HIS A 124 0.80 5.18 14.36
CA HIS A 124 1.44 6.30 15.03
C HIS A 124 2.27 5.79 16.22
N ASP A 125 3.57 6.05 16.20
CA ASP A 125 4.55 5.53 17.15
C ASP A 125 4.90 6.52 18.28
N GLY A 126 4.20 7.66 18.37
CA GLY A 126 4.49 8.72 19.34
C GLY A 126 3.44 8.93 20.44
N TYR A 127 2.27 8.27 20.38
CA TYR A 127 1.16 8.57 21.31
C TYR A 127 1.18 7.69 22.57
N ASN A 128 0.96 6.38 22.46
CA ASN A 128 1.02 5.47 23.61
C ASN A 128 2.31 4.64 23.62
N MET A 129 3.30 5.14 24.35
CA MET A 129 4.61 4.48 24.48
C MET A 129 4.55 3.16 25.28
N GLU A 130 3.53 2.95 26.11
CA GLU A 130 3.39 1.74 26.92
C GLU A 130 3.02 0.53 26.06
N VAL A 131 2.08 0.69 25.11
CA VAL A 131 1.71 -0.36 24.15
C VAL A 131 2.91 -0.72 23.26
N LEU A 132 3.66 0.26 22.77
CA LEU A 132 4.87 0.00 21.98
C LEU A 132 5.95 -0.73 22.81
N SER A 133 6.10 -0.36 24.08
CA SER A 133 7.04 -1.02 25.00
C SER A 133 6.64 -2.47 25.27
N ARG A 134 5.33 -2.73 25.38
CA ARG A 134 4.81 -4.10 25.46
C ARG A 134 5.12 -4.89 24.21
N TRP A 135 4.83 -4.38 23.01
CA TRP A 135 5.15 -5.10 21.77
C TRP A 135 6.65 -5.38 21.59
N LYS A 136 7.52 -4.50 22.11
CA LYS A 136 8.97 -4.75 22.15
C LYS A 136 9.32 -5.87 23.12
N THR A 137 8.71 -5.87 24.30
CA THR A 137 8.91 -6.89 25.34
C THR A 137 8.40 -8.26 24.90
N ASP A 138 7.21 -8.29 24.28
CA ASP A 138 6.53 -9.48 23.78
C ASP A 138 7.11 -9.95 22.42
N GLY A 139 8.00 -9.16 21.81
CA GLY A 139 8.81 -9.56 20.65
C GLY A 139 8.18 -9.36 19.26
N CYS A 140 6.99 -8.77 19.13
CA CYS A 140 6.35 -8.54 17.82
C CYS A 140 6.60 -7.16 17.20
N PHE A 141 7.17 -6.20 17.94
CA PHE A 141 7.35 -4.82 17.44
C PHE A 141 8.13 -4.75 16.12
N SER A 142 9.21 -5.53 15.97
CA SER A 142 10.00 -5.53 14.72
C SER A 142 9.20 -6.07 13.53
N GLU A 143 8.34 -7.07 13.76
CA GLU A 143 7.47 -7.59 12.71
C GLU A 143 6.48 -6.52 12.28
N ILE A 144 5.78 -5.89 13.24
CA ILE A 144 4.84 -4.78 13.01
C ILE A 144 5.52 -3.70 12.17
N GLN A 145 6.66 -3.17 12.64
CA GLN A 145 7.39 -2.11 11.95
C GLN A 145 7.79 -2.50 10.52
N SER A 146 8.16 -3.76 10.31
CA SER A 146 8.64 -4.24 9.01
C SER A 146 7.52 -4.51 7.99
N LYS A 147 6.28 -4.73 8.46
CA LYS A 147 5.14 -5.18 7.64
C LYS A 147 4.04 -4.12 7.47
N LEU A 148 4.03 -3.02 8.24
CA LEU A 148 3.10 -1.92 8.00
C LEU A 148 3.16 -1.43 6.55
N GLY A 149 2.00 -1.27 5.93
CA GLY A 149 1.89 -0.92 4.52
C GLY A 149 2.32 -2.06 3.62
N TYR A 150 3.02 -1.73 2.55
CA TYR A 150 3.55 -2.70 1.61
C TYR A 150 5.00 -3.05 1.96
N ARG A 151 5.39 -4.29 1.64
CA ARG A 151 6.79 -4.71 1.65
C ARG A 151 7.05 -5.60 0.45
N LEU A 152 7.35 -4.98 -0.69
CA LEU A 152 7.56 -5.69 -1.95
C LEU A 152 8.96 -6.31 -1.98
N VAL A 153 9.04 -7.62 -2.15
CA VAL A 153 10.29 -8.39 -2.18
C VAL A 153 10.42 -9.07 -3.53
N LEU A 154 11.51 -8.81 -4.23
CA LEU A 154 11.92 -9.59 -5.39
C LEU A 154 12.38 -10.98 -4.94
N SER A 155 11.67 -12.02 -5.35
CA SER A 155 12.02 -13.41 -5.03
C SER A 155 12.80 -14.08 -6.15
N ASP A 156 12.46 -13.79 -7.41
CA ASP A 156 13.09 -14.40 -8.58
C ASP A 156 12.87 -13.56 -9.85
N VAL A 157 13.79 -13.68 -10.81
CA VAL A 157 13.63 -13.13 -12.16
C VAL A 157 14.05 -14.18 -13.17
N HIS A 158 13.14 -14.52 -14.07
CA HIS A 158 13.41 -15.40 -15.19
C HIS A 158 13.23 -14.64 -16.51
N TYR A 159 14.17 -14.79 -17.44
CA TYR A 159 14.13 -14.13 -18.74
C TYR A 159 14.56 -15.11 -19.84
N GLU A 160 13.99 -14.93 -21.04
CA GLU A 160 14.39 -15.67 -22.23
C GLU A 160 15.69 -15.10 -22.83
N ALA A 161 16.26 -15.76 -23.85
CA ALA A 161 17.45 -15.27 -24.53
C ALA A 161 17.24 -13.82 -25.02
N ILE A 162 18.23 -12.96 -24.74
CA ILE A 162 18.20 -11.56 -25.12
C ILE A 162 18.80 -11.42 -26.51
N GLU A 163 18.02 -10.91 -27.45
CA GLU A 163 18.44 -10.63 -28.82
C GLU A 163 18.03 -9.21 -29.22
N ALA A 164 18.96 -8.46 -29.78
CA ALA A 164 18.71 -7.09 -30.22
C ALA A 164 17.53 -7.02 -31.21
N GLY A 165 16.58 -6.13 -30.94
CA GLY A 165 15.40 -5.89 -31.78
C GLY A 165 14.32 -6.96 -31.72
N LYS A 166 14.45 -7.99 -30.88
CA LYS A 166 13.42 -9.02 -30.68
C LYS A 166 12.76 -8.89 -29.31
N PRO A 167 11.44 -9.14 -29.19
CA PRO A 167 10.79 -9.18 -27.88
C PRO A 167 11.39 -10.27 -26.99
N CYS A 168 11.80 -9.90 -25.77
CA CYS A 168 12.20 -10.81 -24.72
C CYS A 168 11.10 -10.90 -23.66
N LYS A 169 10.70 -12.13 -23.33
CA LYS A 169 9.82 -12.38 -22.19
C LYS A 169 10.60 -12.33 -20.89
N VAL A 170 10.10 -11.58 -19.93
CA VAL A 170 10.59 -11.57 -18.54
C VAL A 170 9.46 -11.91 -17.58
N THR A 171 9.75 -12.76 -16.62
CA THR A 171 8.88 -13.11 -15.50
C THR A 171 9.55 -12.61 -14.23
N ILE A 172 8.90 -11.65 -13.57
CA ILE A 172 9.38 -11.04 -12.33
C ILE A 172 8.50 -11.55 -11.20
N ARG A 173 9.08 -12.29 -10.25
CA ARG A 173 8.36 -12.77 -9.07
C ARG A 173 8.57 -11.79 -7.93
N LEU A 174 7.47 -11.13 -7.55
CA LEU A 174 7.41 -10.17 -6.45
C LEU A 174 6.45 -10.73 -5.41
N GLU A 175 6.85 -10.66 -4.16
CA GLU A 175 6.02 -10.99 -3.01
C GLU A 175 5.74 -9.73 -2.19
N ASN A 176 4.48 -9.40 -1.94
CA ASN A 176 4.16 -8.39 -0.94
C ASN A 176 4.07 -9.05 0.45
N LYS A 177 5.11 -8.83 1.26
CA LYS A 177 5.22 -9.31 2.64
C LYS A 177 4.65 -8.34 3.69
N GLY A 178 4.10 -7.21 3.24
CA GLY A 178 3.43 -6.24 4.12
C GLY A 178 1.99 -6.63 4.39
N TYR A 179 1.30 -5.84 5.21
CA TYR A 179 -0.12 -6.01 5.52
C TYR A 179 -1.03 -5.44 4.43
N ALA A 180 -0.55 -4.53 3.59
CA ALA A 180 -1.37 -3.81 2.62
C ALA A 180 -0.69 -3.68 1.25
N ALA A 181 -1.49 -3.46 0.21
CA ALA A 181 -0.95 -3.02 -1.08
C ALA A 181 -0.43 -1.56 -1.01
N PRO A 182 0.41 -1.14 -1.96
CA PRO A 182 0.62 0.28 -2.24
C PRO A 182 -0.72 1.01 -2.43
N MET A 183 -0.89 2.20 -1.84
CA MET A 183 -2.19 2.90 -1.85
C MET A 183 -2.28 4.00 -2.92
N ASN A 184 -1.15 4.62 -3.24
CA ASN A 184 -1.06 5.65 -4.27
C ASN A 184 -0.71 5.03 -5.62
N PRO A 185 -1.17 5.62 -6.75
CA PRO A 185 -0.86 5.10 -8.08
C PRO A 185 0.63 4.91 -8.28
N ARG A 186 0.99 3.75 -8.82
CA ARG A 186 2.37 3.39 -9.10
C ARG A 186 2.46 2.44 -10.26
N GLU A 187 2.45 3.00 -11.46
CA GLU A 187 2.69 2.24 -12.68
C GLU A 187 4.07 1.59 -12.64
N ALA A 188 4.13 0.33 -13.05
CA ALA A 188 5.37 -0.41 -13.14
C ALA A 188 5.96 -0.28 -14.54
N TRP A 189 7.27 -0.04 -14.61
CA TRP A 189 8.00 0.12 -15.86
C TRP A 189 9.23 -0.77 -15.87
N LEU A 190 9.48 -1.41 -17.01
CA LEU A 190 10.76 -2.03 -17.30
C LEU A 190 11.69 -0.96 -17.87
N VAL A 191 12.92 -0.92 -17.38
CA VAL A 191 13.95 0.02 -17.85
C VAL A 191 15.16 -0.76 -18.29
N TRP A 192 15.44 -0.79 -19.59
CA TRP A 192 16.64 -1.37 -20.17
C TRP A 192 17.69 -0.27 -20.35
N ILE A 193 18.87 -0.45 -19.76
CA ILE A 193 20.01 0.45 -19.91
C ILE A 193 21.09 -0.29 -20.69
N THR A 194 21.42 0.23 -21.86
CA THR A 194 22.46 -0.32 -22.74
C THR A 194 23.87 0.09 -22.26
N PRO A 195 24.95 -0.52 -22.79
CA PRO A 195 26.32 -0.23 -22.35
C PRO A 195 26.78 1.21 -22.61
N ASP A 196 26.20 1.90 -23.59
CA ASP A 196 26.50 3.32 -23.89
C ASP A 196 25.69 4.29 -23.01
N GLY A 197 24.83 3.77 -22.13
CA GLY A 197 24.00 4.55 -21.21
C GLY A 197 22.62 4.92 -21.76
N LYS A 198 22.24 4.50 -22.98
CA LYS A 198 20.89 4.74 -23.49
C LYS A 198 19.85 4.01 -22.64
N VAL A 199 18.80 4.74 -22.27
CA VAL A 199 17.67 4.27 -21.45
C VAL A 199 16.45 3.98 -22.32
N GLU A 200 15.85 2.80 -22.15
CA GLU A 200 14.69 2.35 -22.90
C GLU A 200 13.61 1.87 -21.92
N LYS A 201 12.46 2.56 -21.89
CA LYS A 201 11.35 2.23 -20.98
C LYS A 201 10.26 1.44 -21.72
N SER A 202 9.72 0.43 -21.05
CA SER A 202 8.55 -0.33 -21.51
C SER A 202 7.54 -0.43 -20.38
N PHE A 203 6.28 -0.04 -20.64
CA PHE A 203 5.23 -0.17 -19.63
C PHE A 203 4.99 -1.65 -19.34
N LEU A 204 5.06 -2.03 -18.06
CA LEU A 204 4.92 -3.42 -17.67
C LEU A 204 3.46 -3.91 -17.76
N GLY A 205 2.49 -2.99 -17.85
CA GLY A 205 1.07 -3.31 -17.95
C GLY A 205 0.38 -3.47 -16.59
N ALA A 206 1.00 -3.02 -15.51
CA ALA A 206 0.46 -3.15 -14.16
C ALA A 206 0.67 -1.88 -13.31
N ASP A 207 -0.20 -1.69 -12.33
CA ASP A 207 -0.07 -0.71 -11.26
C ASP A 207 0.12 -1.45 -9.93
N ALA A 208 1.13 -1.04 -9.16
CA ALA A 208 1.50 -1.68 -7.91
C ALA A 208 0.40 -1.64 -6.84
N ARG A 209 -0.61 -0.77 -6.97
CA ARG A 209 -1.81 -0.78 -6.11
C ARG A 209 -2.56 -2.11 -6.11
N THR A 210 -2.35 -2.93 -7.15
CA THR A 210 -2.94 -4.27 -7.26
C THR A 210 -2.12 -5.36 -6.59
N TRP A 211 -0.91 -5.06 -6.11
CA TRP A 211 0.01 -6.02 -5.51
C TRP A 211 -0.30 -6.21 -4.01
N GLN A 212 -1.44 -6.85 -3.76
CA GLN A 212 -1.94 -7.20 -2.43
C GLN A 212 -0.99 -8.14 -1.67
N PRO A 213 -1.09 -8.26 -0.34
CA PRO A 213 -0.37 -9.29 0.41
C PRO A 213 -0.57 -10.69 -0.22
N GLY A 214 0.53 -11.42 -0.43
CA GLY A 214 0.52 -12.71 -1.13
C GLY A 214 0.43 -12.63 -2.67
N TYR A 215 0.57 -11.44 -3.27
CA TYR A 215 0.86 -11.29 -4.70
C TYR A 215 2.19 -11.98 -5.06
N ASN A 216 2.31 -12.58 -6.25
CA ASN A 216 3.42 -13.51 -6.54
C ASN A 216 4.22 -13.26 -7.84
N ALA A 217 3.62 -12.72 -8.90
CA ALA A 217 4.31 -12.62 -10.18
C ALA A 217 3.68 -11.63 -11.17
N VAL A 218 4.53 -11.00 -11.98
CA VAL A 218 4.18 -10.32 -13.23
C VAL A 218 4.96 -10.95 -14.38
N VAL A 219 4.29 -11.19 -15.51
CA VAL A 219 4.91 -11.53 -16.79
C VAL A 219 4.80 -10.32 -17.72
N SER A 220 5.90 -9.95 -18.37
CA SER A 220 5.92 -8.82 -19.30
C SER A 220 6.91 -9.08 -20.44
N TYR A 221 6.89 -8.21 -21.43
CA TYR A 221 7.75 -8.26 -22.60
C TYR A 221 8.40 -6.89 -22.80
N PHE A 222 9.65 -6.90 -23.21
CA PHE A 222 10.35 -5.70 -23.67
C PHE A 222 11.21 -6.05 -24.89
N THR A 223 11.55 -5.06 -25.70
CA THR A 223 12.38 -5.26 -26.90
C THR A 223 13.67 -4.48 -26.72
N PRO A 224 14.78 -5.14 -26.31
CA PRO A 224 16.05 -4.46 -26.13
C PRO A 224 16.66 -4.07 -27.48
N SER A 225 17.28 -2.89 -27.57
CA SER A 225 18.02 -2.50 -28.77
C SER A 225 19.39 -3.16 -28.92
N THR A 226 19.89 -3.80 -27.85
CA THR A 226 21.20 -4.44 -27.76
C THR A 226 21.07 -5.82 -27.13
N ASP A 227 22.03 -6.70 -27.38
CA ASP A 227 22.12 -8.01 -26.72
C ASP A 227 22.76 -7.95 -25.32
N LYS A 228 23.28 -6.78 -24.94
CA LYS A 228 23.96 -6.49 -23.67
C LYS A 228 23.33 -5.29 -22.99
N GLY A 229 23.31 -5.28 -21.67
CA GLY A 229 22.70 -4.21 -20.89
C GLY A 229 22.20 -4.68 -19.54
N THR A 230 21.54 -3.79 -18.81
CA THR A 230 20.94 -4.10 -17.50
C THR A 230 19.46 -3.79 -17.54
N LEU A 231 18.64 -4.73 -17.06
CA LEU A 231 17.20 -4.52 -16.89
C LEU A 231 16.90 -4.13 -15.44
N TYR A 232 16.04 -3.14 -15.28
CA TYR A 232 15.52 -2.68 -14.01
C TYR A 232 13.99 -2.66 -14.00
N LEU A 233 13.42 -2.66 -12.79
CA LEU A 233 12.04 -2.32 -12.50
C LEU A 233 11.99 -0.92 -11.87
N GLU A 234 11.19 -0.05 -12.45
CA GLU A 234 10.91 1.28 -11.92
C GLU A 234 9.45 1.37 -11.46
N LEU A 235 9.24 2.02 -10.31
CA LEU A 235 7.94 2.22 -9.68
C LEU A 235 7.83 3.70 -9.27
N PRO A 236 7.76 4.62 -10.25
CA PRO A 236 7.94 6.05 -10.02
C PRO A 236 6.63 6.69 -9.53
N ASP A 237 6.71 7.69 -8.65
CA ASP A 237 5.51 8.50 -8.35
C ASP A 237 5.05 9.21 -9.63
N PRO A 238 3.76 9.13 -10.01
CA PRO A 238 3.29 9.71 -11.27
C PRO A 238 3.37 11.25 -11.31
N LEU A 239 3.44 11.93 -10.16
CA LEU A 239 3.58 13.39 -10.11
C LEU A 239 5.04 13.84 -10.00
N LEU A 240 5.95 12.93 -9.65
CA LEU A 240 7.36 13.19 -9.35
C LEU A 240 8.26 12.12 -10.00
N SER A 241 7.95 11.72 -11.24
CA SER A 241 8.56 10.57 -11.91
C SER A 241 10.07 10.70 -12.09
N GLU A 242 10.54 11.94 -12.26
CA GLU A 242 11.97 12.25 -12.44
C GLU A 242 12.74 12.36 -11.11
N ASN A 243 12.05 12.26 -9.96
CA ASN A 243 12.70 12.33 -8.66
C ASN A 243 12.86 10.92 -8.07
N PRO A 244 14.10 10.38 -8.00
CA PRO A 244 14.35 9.02 -7.53
C PRO A 244 13.96 8.80 -6.07
N ASP A 245 13.92 9.84 -5.23
CA ASP A 245 13.48 9.76 -3.83
C ASP A 245 11.99 9.37 -3.70
N TYR A 246 11.21 9.54 -4.77
CA TYR A 246 9.80 9.21 -4.84
C TYR A 246 9.51 7.90 -5.60
N SER A 247 10.54 7.20 -6.05
CA SER A 247 10.39 5.84 -6.60
C SER A 247 10.32 4.80 -5.48
N MET A 248 9.51 3.76 -5.67
CA MET A 248 9.41 2.68 -4.68
C MET A 248 10.61 1.72 -4.76
N ALA A 249 11.28 1.57 -3.62
CA ALA A 249 12.34 0.58 -3.42
C ALA A 249 11.77 -0.80 -3.09
N LEU A 250 12.30 -1.84 -3.73
CA LEU A 250 12.08 -3.23 -3.30
C LEU A 250 12.89 -3.52 -2.03
N ALA A 251 12.34 -4.32 -1.12
CA ALA A 251 12.92 -4.67 0.17
C ALA A 251 14.02 -5.74 0.06
N ASN A 252 14.92 -5.58 -0.91
CA ASN A 252 16.05 -6.44 -1.21
C ASN A 252 17.36 -5.68 -1.01
N LYS A 253 18.38 -6.36 -0.50
CA LYS A 253 19.73 -5.78 -0.39
C LYS A 253 20.33 -5.60 -1.79
N ASN A 254 20.97 -4.46 -2.04
CA ASN A 254 21.72 -4.17 -3.27
C ASN A 254 20.89 -4.24 -4.58
N VAL A 255 19.56 -4.07 -4.50
CA VAL A 255 18.68 -4.04 -5.68
C VAL A 255 18.30 -2.61 -6.07
N PHE A 256 17.94 -1.78 -5.10
CA PHE A 256 17.54 -0.40 -5.36
C PHE A 256 18.76 0.52 -5.53
N ASP A 257 18.81 1.25 -6.64
CA ASP A 257 19.77 2.33 -6.89
C ASP A 257 19.13 3.68 -6.54
N ALA A 258 19.57 4.27 -5.43
CA ALA A 258 19.05 5.54 -4.95
C ALA A 258 19.35 6.74 -5.86
N LYS A 259 20.30 6.63 -6.79
CA LYS A 259 20.59 7.72 -7.73
C LYS A 259 19.58 7.80 -8.87
N THR A 260 19.05 6.65 -9.28
CA THR A 260 18.14 6.52 -10.43
C THR A 260 16.71 6.20 -10.01
N GLY A 261 16.50 5.67 -8.80
CA GLY A 261 15.20 5.19 -8.34
C GLY A 261 14.84 3.82 -8.93
N TYR A 262 15.79 3.10 -9.51
CA TYR A 262 15.55 1.85 -10.23
C TYR A 262 15.89 0.63 -9.37
N ASN A 263 15.13 -0.47 -9.55
CA ASN A 263 15.38 -1.75 -8.90
C ASN A 263 16.02 -2.71 -9.90
N LYS A 264 17.31 -3.04 -9.74
CA LYS A 264 18.04 -3.93 -10.67
C LYS A 264 17.44 -5.33 -10.67
N LEU A 265 17.09 -5.84 -11.86
CA LEU A 265 16.56 -7.19 -12.05
C LEU A 265 17.68 -8.15 -12.49
N PHE A 266 18.36 -7.86 -13.59
CA PHE A 266 19.49 -8.65 -14.09
C PHE A 266 20.39 -7.83 -15.04
N GLU A 267 21.55 -8.39 -15.37
CA GLU A 267 22.53 -7.80 -16.29
C GLU A 267 23.01 -8.86 -17.28
N VAL A 268 23.11 -8.49 -18.55
CA VAL A 268 23.68 -9.28 -19.64
C VAL A 268 24.96 -8.60 -20.13
N LYS A 269 26.06 -9.35 -20.14
CA LYS A 269 27.42 -8.85 -20.41
C LYS A 269 27.91 -9.11 -21.81
#